data_AF-W4S9I7-F1
#
_entry.id   AF-W4S9I7-F1
#
_cell.length_a   1.000
_cell.length_b   1.000
_cell.length_c   1.000
_cell.angle_alpha   90.00
_cell.angle_beta   90.00
_cell.angle_gamma   90.00
#
_symmetry.space_group_name_H-M   'P 1'
#
loop_
_entity.id
_entity.type
_entity.pdbx_description
1 polymer ?
#
loop_
_entity_poly.entity_id
_entity_poly.type
_entity_poly.pdbx_seq_one_letter_code
_entity_poly.pdbx_strand_id
1 'polypeptide(L)'
;MQDVLALLSDLGSGAVVVLGVLLACYVGWRWWRRHALLRSLEHARIAVDELVPLLDGDEALRPTVLDIRAPGHRDLQPYTIPGAVFADERQLAQILASVPRDRSVVIYCACPDEVSAA
;
A
#
# COMPACT_ATOMS: atom_id res chain seq x y z
N MET A 1 45.96 38.69 -4.90
CA MET A 1 45.34 37.99 -3.73
C MET A 1 43.81 38.12 -3.70
N GLN A 2 43.21 38.97 -4.54
CA GLN A 2 41.75 39.21 -4.56
C GLN A 2 41.04 38.27 -5.57
N ASP A 3 41.74 37.88 -6.65
CA ASP A 3 41.18 37.02 -7.72
C ASP A 3 41.01 35.55 -7.29
N VAL A 4 41.83 35.06 -6.36
CA VAL A 4 41.76 33.67 -5.86
C VAL A 4 40.52 33.43 -5.00
N LEU A 5 40.11 34.44 -4.22
CA LEU A 5 38.90 34.39 -3.39
C LEU A 5 37.61 34.48 -4.21
N ALA A 6 37.65 35.23 -5.33
CA ALA A 6 36.52 35.34 -6.26
C ALA A 6 36.26 34.01 -6.99
N LEU A 7 37.32 33.35 -7.48
CA LEU A 7 37.20 32.01 -8.09
C LEU A 7 36.68 30.97 -7.10
N LEU A 8 37.17 30.96 -5.85
CA LEU A 8 36.67 30.06 -4.80
C LEU A 8 35.18 30.28 -4.47
N SER A 9 34.71 31.53 -4.49
CA SER A 9 33.29 31.86 -4.28
C SER A 9 32.41 31.45 -5.47
N ASP A 10 32.91 31.59 -6.69
CA ASP A 10 32.15 31.26 -7.90
C ASP A 10 31.97 29.73 -8.03
N LEU A 11 33.03 28.95 -7.74
CA LEU A 11 32.94 27.48 -7.64
C LEU A 11 32.03 27.01 -6.50
N GLY A 12 32.05 27.70 -5.35
CA GLY A 12 31.19 27.39 -4.21
C GLY A 12 29.71 27.67 -4.49
N SER A 13 29.41 28.80 -5.14
CA SER A 13 28.03 29.20 -5.46
C SER A 13 27.39 28.26 -6.48
N GLY A 14 28.14 27.87 -7.53
CA GLY A 14 27.68 26.90 -8.52
C GLY A 14 27.39 25.53 -7.91
N ALA A 15 28.26 25.05 -7.01
CA ALA A 15 28.05 23.79 -6.30
C ALA A 15 26.80 23.81 -5.40
N VAL A 16 26.53 24.93 -4.71
CA VAL A 16 25.33 25.09 -3.87
C VAL A 16 24.06 25.10 -4.73
N VAL A 17 24.07 25.78 -5.88
CA VAL A 17 22.93 25.78 -6.80
C VAL A 17 22.65 24.38 -7.34
N VAL A 18 23.68 23.66 -7.80
CA VAL A 18 23.53 22.28 -8.30
C VAL A 18 22.99 21.37 -7.21
N LEU A 19 23.54 21.46 -5.99
CA LEU A 19 23.07 20.65 -4.86
C LEU A 19 21.62 20.97 -4.50
N GLY A 20 21.24 22.25 -4.51
CA GLY A 20 19.88 22.71 -4.27
C GLY A 20 18.90 22.18 -5.31
N VAL A 21 19.27 22.20 -6.60
CA VAL A 21 18.45 21.65 -7.69
C VAL A 21 18.32 20.13 -7.54
N LEU A 22 19.41 19.41 -7.29
CA LEU A 22 19.37 17.97 -7.07
C LEU A 22 18.48 17.60 -5.88
N LEU A 23 18.57 18.35 -4.78
CA LEU A 23 17.75 18.15 -3.59
C LEU A 23 16.26 18.43 -3.91
N ALA A 24 15.96 19.53 -4.60
CA ALA A 24 14.59 19.86 -4.99
C ALA A 24 13.98 18.81 -5.93
N CYS A 25 14.75 18.34 -6.93
CA CYS A 25 14.35 17.26 -7.81
C CYS A 25 14.12 15.95 -7.04
N TYR A 26 15.02 15.62 -6.11
CA TYR A 26 14.88 14.43 -5.27
C TYR A 26 13.63 14.50 -4.37
N VAL A 27 13.39 15.63 -3.72
CA VAL A 27 12.22 15.84 -2.86
C VAL A 27 10.93 15.80 -3.69
N GLY A 28 10.90 16.47 -4.84
CA GLY A 28 9.75 16.45 -5.76
C GLY A 28 9.45 15.04 -6.26
N TRP A 29 10.48 14.31 -6.68
CA TRP A 29 10.34 12.91 -7.10
C TRP A 29 9.84 12.01 -5.97
N ARG A 30 10.43 12.14 -4.77
CA ARG A 30 10.02 11.36 -3.59
C ARG A 30 8.59 11.68 -3.16
N TRP A 31 8.19 12.95 -3.24
CA TRP A 31 6.81 13.36 -2.97
C TRP A 31 5.85 12.77 -3.99
N TRP A 32 6.15 12.90 -5.29
CA TRP A 32 5.30 12.33 -6.33
C TRP A 32 5.19 10.81 -6.19
N ARG A 33 6.29 10.10 -5.91
CA ARG A 33 6.26 8.65 -5.67
C ARG A 33 5.39 8.28 -4.47
N ARG A 34 5.45 9.06 -3.38
CA ARG A 34 4.60 8.87 -2.20
C ARG A 34 3.12 9.10 -2.54
N HIS A 35 2.81 10.15 -3.30
CA HIS A 35 1.44 10.51 -3.62
C HIS A 35 0.81 9.59 -4.67
N ALA A 36 1.61 9.09 -5.62
CA ALA A 36 1.18 8.11 -6.61
C ALA A 36 0.82 6.75 -5.96
N LEU A 37 1.61 6.30 -4.98
CA LEU A 37 1.34 5.08 -4.22
C LEU A 37 0.02 5.17 -3.43
N LEU A 38 -0.23 6.33 -2.79
CA LEU A 38 -1.46 6.56 -2.05
C LEU A 38 -2.70 6.60 -2.98
N ARG A 39 -2.58 7.23 -4.16
CA ARG A 39 -3.68 7.27 -5.13
C ARG A 39 -4.05 5.93 -5.75
N SER A 40 -3.11 4.98 -5.85
CA SER A 40 -3.42 3.65 -6.36
C SER A 40 -4.26 2.80 -5.39
N LEU A 41 -4.25 3.12 -4.10
CA LEU A 41 -4.97 2.36 -3.07
C LEU A 41 -6.42 2.84 -2.87
N GLU A 42 -6.74 4.05 -3.32
CA GLU A 42 -8.08 4.65 -3.16
C GLU A 42 -9.15 3.95 -4.03
N HIS A 43 -8.77 3.39 -5.17
CA HIS A 43 -9.70 2.78 -6.13
C HIS A 43 -10.00 1.29 -5.89
N ALA A 44 -9.38 0.66 -4.89
CA ALA A 44 -9.53 -0.77 -4.62
C ALA A 44 -10.38 -1.08 -3.37
N ARG A 45 -11.06 -0.09 -2.79
CA ARG A 45 -11.90 -0.26 -1.59
C ARG A 45 -13.34 -0.51 -1.99
N ILE A 46 -13.90 -1.64 -1.55
CA ILE A 46 -15.33 -1.95 -1.63
C ILE A 46 -16.02 -1.47 -0.35
N ALA A 47 -17.20 -0.84 -0.48
CA ALA A 47 -17.96 -0.40 0.67
C ALA A 47 -18.69 -1.59 1.34
N VAL A 48 -18.95 -1.51 2.65
CA VAL A 48 -19.58 -2.61 3.41
C VAL A 48 -21.00 -2.88 2.92
N ASP A 49 -21.73 -1.83 2.57
CA ASP A 49 -23.08 -1.88 2.00
C ASP A 49 -23.13 -2.55 0.62
N GLU A 50 -22.02 -2.57 -0.12
CA GLU A 50 -21.89 -3.33 -1.36
C GLU A 50 -21.47 -4.78 -1.11
N LEU A 51 -20.65 -5.02 -0.08
CA LEU A 51 -20.14 -6.36 0.23
C LEU A 51 -21.21 -7.29 0.83
N VAL A 52 -22.04 -6.80 1.74
CA VAL A 52 -23.10 -7.60 2.41
C VAL A 52 -24.03 -8.30 1.40
N PRO A 53 -24.65 -7.59 0.41
CA PRO A 53 -25.52 -8.25 -0.55
C PRO A 53 -24.78 -9.22 -1.49
N LEU A 54 -23.48 -9.02 -1.74
CA LEU A 54 -22.66 -9.97 -2.50
C LEU A 54 -22.36 -11.26 -1.71
N LEU A 55 -22.27 -11.17 -0.39
CA LEU A 55 -22.11 -12.33 0.48
C LEU A 55 -23.43 -13.09 0.64
N ASP A 56 -24.56 -12.39 0.74
CA ASP A 56 -25.89 -13.00 0.86
C ASP A 56 -26.48 -13.49 -0.48
N GLY A 57 -25.88 -13.09 -1.60
CA GLY A 57 -26.27 -13.48 -2.96
C GLY A 57 -25.89 -14.90 -3.35
N ASP A 58 -25.96 -15.16 -4.67
CA ASP A 58 -25.69 -16.47 -5.27
C ASP A 58 -24.27 -16.98 -4.97
N GLU A 59 -24.14 -18.26 -4.65
CA GLU A 59 -22.87 -18.90 -4.27
C GLU A 59 -21.84 -18.90 -5.42
N ALA A 60 -22.32 -18.76 -6.66
CA ALA A 60 -21.48 -18.59 -7.84
C ALA A 60 -20.84 -17.19 -7.95
N LEU A 61 -21.50 -16.16 -7.44
CA LEU A 61 -21.08 -14.75 -7.48
C LEU A 61 -20.43 -14.27 -6.17
N ARG A 62 -20.50 -15.10 -5.13
CA ARG A 62 -19.94 -14.80 -3.81
C ARG A 62 -18.41 -14.61 -3.90
N PRO A 63 -17.88 -13.45 -3.47
CA PRO A 63 -16.45 -13.21 -3.48
C PRO A 63 -15.74 -14.09 -2.46
N THR A 64 -14.49 -14.45 -2.77
CA THR A 64 -13.62 -15.10 -1.78
C THR A 64 -13.10 -14.04 -0.82
N VAL A 65 -13.44 -14.17 0.47
CA VAL A 65 -13.00 -13.23 1.50
C VAL A 65 -11.69 -13.73 2.11
N LEU A 66 -10.68 -12.86 2.14
CA LEU A 66 -9.35 -13.16 2.66
C LEU A 66 -9.06 -12.31 3.91
N ASP A 67 -8.81 -12.99 5.03
CA ASP A 67 -8.40 -12.37 6.29
C ASP A 67 -6.86 -12.35 6.39
N ILE A 68 -6.25 -11.18 6.21
CA ILE A 68 -4.79 -10.98 6.36
C ILE A 68 -4.41 -10.43 7.74
N ARG A 69 -5.28 -10.57 8.75
CA ARG A 69 -4.97 -10.12 10.13
C ARG A 69 -3.87 -10.98 10.74
N ALA A 70 -2.86 -10.29 11.28
CA ALA A 70 -1.81 -10.93 12.07
C ALA A 70 -2.42 -11.72 13.25
N PRO A 71 -1.82 -12.86 13.66
CA PRO A 71 -2.36 -13.73 14.72
C PRO A 71 -2.78 -12.98 15.98
N GLY A 72 -1.95 -12.06 16.49
CA GLY A 72 -2.26 -11.30 17.70
C GLY A 72 -3.45 -10.33 17.60
N HIS A 73 -3.87 -9.95 16.38
CA HIS A 73 -5.08 -9.14 16.20
C HIS A 73 -6.36 -9.99 16.20
N ARG A 74 -6.26 -11.28 15.86
CA ARG A 74 -7.39 -12.22 15.92
C ARG A 74 -7.79 -12.56 17.35
N ASP A 75 -6.81 -12.58 18.26
CA ASP A 75 -7.07 -12.81 19.68
C ASP A 75 -7.80 -11.63 20.35
N LEU A 76 -7.58 -10.41 19.84
CA LEU A 76 -8.23 -9.19 20.33
C LEU A 76 -9.60 -8.95 19.69
N GLN A 77 -9.80 -9.38 18.45
CA GLN A 77 -11.09 -9.33 17.73
C GLN A 77 -11.43 -10.71 17.17
N PRO A 78 -12.15 -11.54 17.95
CA PRO A 78 -12.48 -12.92 17.55
C PRO A 78 -13.54 -12.99 16.46
N TYR A 79 -14.17 -11.87 16.10
CA TYR A 79 -15.16 -11.81 15.05
C TYR A 79 -14.47 -11.84 13.66
N THR A 80 -14.92 -12.78 12.82
CA THR A 80 -14.48 -13.01 11.44
C THR A 80 -15.69 -12.96 10.51
N ILE A 81 -15.46 -12.53 9.27
CA ILE A 81 -16.47 -12.64 8.22
C ILE A 81 -16.71 -14.13 7.93
N PRO A 82 -17.96 -14.63 7.90
CA PRO A 82 -18.26 -16.02 7.57
C PRO A 82 -17.68 -16.42 6.21
N GLY A 83 -17.00 -17.57 6.15
CA GLY A 83 -16.35 -18.04 4.92
C GLY A 83 -15.00 -17.39 4.61
N ALA A 84 -14.48 -16.53 5.49
CA ALA A 84 -13.15 -15.95 5.31
C ALA A 84 -12.03 -17.01 5.42
N VAL A 85 -11.11 -16.98 4.46
CA VAL A 85 -9.89 -17.77 4.45
C VAL A 85 -8.78 -16.96 5.13
N PHE A 86 -8.07 -17.56 6.08
CA PHE A 86 -6.93 -16.91 6.73
C PHE A 86 -5.71 -16.92 5.82
N ALA A 87 -5.22 -15.74 5.43
CA ALA A 87 -3.94 -15.58 4.76
C ALA A 87 -2.87 -15.07 5.70
N ASP A 88 -2.01 -16.00 6.11
CA ASP A 88 -0.71 -15.69 6.68
C ASP A 88 0.27 -15.42 5.51
N GLU A 89 1.09 -14.37 5.60
CA GLU A 89 2.12 -14.06 4.60
C GLU A 89 2.99 -15.28 4.27
N ARG A 90 3.22 -16.15 5.25
CA ARG A 90 4.03 -17.38 5.08
C ARG A 90 3.35 -18.44 4.23
N GLN A 91 2.02 -18.36 4.06
CA GLN A 91 1.19 -19.32 3.32
C GLN A 91 0.51 -18.69 2.10
N LEU A 92 0.81 -17.42 1.81
CA LEU A 92 0.17 -16.65 0.75
C LEU A 92 0.22 -17.38 -0.60
N ALA A 93 1.36 -17.98 -0.98
CA ALA A 93 1.50 -18.72 -2.23
C ALA A 93 0.55 -19.94 -2.34
N GLN A 94 0.28 -20.64 -1.24
CA GLN A 94 -0.63 -21.79 -1.22
C GLN A 94 -2.09 -21.34 -1.30
N ILE A 95 -2.40 -20.20 -0.70
CA ILE A 95 -3.75 -19.64 -0.70
C ILE A 95 -4.06 -19.04 -2.08
N LEU A 96 -3.13 -18.34 -2.71
CA LEU A 96 -3.31 -17.89 -4.10
C LEU A 96 -3.46 -19.06 -5.09
N ALA A 97 -2.97 -20.24 -4.75
CA ALA A 97 -3.16 -21.44 -5.56
C ALA A 97 -4.54 -22.10 -5.35
N SER A 98 -5.17 -21.90 -4.19
CA SER A 98 -6.51 -22.42 -3.88
C SER A 98 -7.64 -21.43 -4.17
N VAL A 99 -7.32 -20.14 -4.34
CA VAL A 99 -8.30 -19.10 -4.68
C VAL A 99 -8.75 -19.25 -6.15
N PRO A 100 -10.06 -19.43 -6.40
CA PRO A 100 -10.61 -19.49 -7.76
C PRO A 100 -10.35 -18.18 -8.51
N ARG A 101 -9.70 -18.24 -9.68
CA ARG A 101 -9.37 -17.07 -10.52
C ARG A 101 -10.58 -16.48 -11.25
N ASP A 102 -11.70 -17.20 -11.25
CA ASP A 102 -12.97 -16.87 -11.89
C ASP A 102 -13.88 -15.99 -11.00
N ARG A 103 -13.47 -15.71 -9.76
CA ARG A 103 -14.28 -14.97 -8.77
C ARG A 103 -13.55 -13.75 -8.24
N SER A 104 -14.33 -12.75 -7.82
CA SER A 104 -13.81 -11.58 -7.11
C SER A 104 -13.22 -11.98 -5.76
N VAL A 105 -12.15 -11.29 -5.35
CA VAL A 105 -11.45 -11.52 -4.08
C VAL A 105 -11.53 -10.25 -3.27
N VAL A 106 -11.99 -10.36 -2.03
CA VAL A 106 -12.10 -9.25 -1.09
C VAL A 106 -11.14 -9.49 0.07
N ILE A 107 -10.17 -8.58 0.24
CA ILE A 107 -9.16 -8.69 1.29
C ILE A 107 -9.50 -7.71 2.40
N TYR A 108 -9.49 -8.18 3.65
CA TYR A 108 -9.65 -7.30 4.81
C TYR A 108 -8.52 -7.50 5.82
N CYS A 109 -8.14 -6.41 6.48
CA CYS A 109 -7.01 -6.33 7.40
C CYS A 109 -7.41 -5.58 8.68
N ALA A 110 -6.70 -5.82 9.78
CA ALA A 110 -6.85 -5.09 11.05
C ALA A 110 -5.81 -3.97 11.22
N CYS A 111 -5.01 -3.69 10.19
CA CYS A 111 -4.01 -2.64 10.25
C CYS A 111 -4.74 -1.28 10.36
N PRO A 112 -4.62 -0.57 11.50
CA PRO A 112 -5.06 0.80 11.58
C PRO A 112 -4.03 1.61 10.78
N ASP A 113 -4.45 2.23 9.69
CA ASP A 113 -3.57 2.95 8.77
C ASP A 113 -2.45 2.10 8.13
N GLU A 114 -2.84 1.31 7.13
CA GLU A 114 -2.15 1.16 5.84
C GLU A 114 -0.60 1.15 5.85
N VAL A 115 0.00 -0.02 6.14
CA VAL A 115 1.35 -0.38 5.64
C VAL A 115 1.51 -1.87 5.30
N SER A 116 0.71 -2.77 5.88
CA SER A 116 0.92 -4.22 5.69
C SER A 116 0.35 -4.79 4.37
N ALA A 117 -0.23 -3.95 3.53
CA ALA A 117 -0.66 -4.29 2.16
C ALA A 117 0.02 -3.40 1.12
N ALA A 118 1.18 -2.82 1.46
CA ALA A 118 2.04 -2.03 0.57
C ALA A 118 3.13 -2.89 -0.08
#